data_AF-A0A174IAV7-F1
#
_entry.id   AF-A0A174IAV7-F1
#
_cell.length_a   1.000
_cell.length_b   1.000
_cell.length_c   1.000
_cell.angle_alpha   90.00
_cell.angle_beta   90.00
_cell.angle_gamma   90.00
#
_symmetry.space_group_name_H-M   'P 1'
#
loop_
_entity.id
_entity.type
_entity.pdbx_description
1 polymer ?
#
loop_
_entity_poly.entity_id
_entity_poly.type
_entity_poly.pdbx_seq_one_letter_code
_entity_poly.pdbx_strand_id
1 'polypeptide(L)' 'MSRSRKKTPASTIACCKSQKKDKQMCNRLFRSKSKQYIRVGKEPPCRLREVMNVWNFAGDGKVYWGYDWQGVEKLMRK' A
#
# COMPACT_ATOMS: atom_id res chain seq x y z
N MET A 1 -18.80 -13.40 -18.95
CA MET A 1 -17.34 -13.30 -18.74
C MET A 1 -16.75 -11.92 -19.12
N SER A 2 -17.46 -10.79 -18.92
CA SER A 2 -17.11 -9.53 -19.60
C SER A 2 -16.27 -8.51 -18.80
N ARG A 3 -15.87 -8.78 -17.55
CA ARG A 3 -15.16 -7.78 -16.73
C ARG A 3 -14.03 -8.38 -15.89
N SER A 4 -12.99 -8.88 -16.55
CA SER A 4 -11.77 -9.31 -15.87
C SER A 4 -11.01 -8.08 -15.32
N ARG A 5 -11.15 -7.82 -14.02
CA ARG A 5 -10.41 -6.75 -13.31
C ARG A 5 -8.89 -6.98 -13.27
N LYS A 6 -8.43 -8.19 -13.62
CA LYS A 6 -7.00 -8.57 -13.62
C LYS A 6 -6.20 -7.82 -14.70
N LYS A 7 -6.88 -7.36 -15.76
CA LYS A 7 -6.28 -6.63 -16.89
C LYS A 7 -6.60 -5.14 -16.85
N THR A 8 -7.26 -4.63 -15.81
CA THR A 8 -7.60 -3.21 -15.70
C THR A 8 -6.43 -2.49 -15.01
N PRO A 9 -5.84 -1.45 -15.63
CA PRO A 9 -4.72 -0.76 -15.04
C PRO A 9 -5.21 0.00 -13.81
N ALA A 10 -4.58 -0.25 -12.66
CA ALA A 10 -4.96 0.40 -11.41
C ALA A 10 -3.71 0.80 -10.64
N SER A 11 -3.64 2.05 -10.23
CA SER A 11 -2.58 2.53 -9.34
C SER A 11 -3.15 3.42 -8.25
N THR A 12 -2.27 3.80 -7.33
CA THR A 12 -2.58 4.66 -6.20
C THR A 12 -2.23 6.09 -6.59
N ILE A 13 -3.14 7.04 -6.38
CA ILE A 13 -2.84 8.46 -6.63
C ILE A 13 -1.88 8.91 -5.54
N ALA A 14 -0.62 9.09 -5.89
CA ALA A 14 0.40 9.53 -4.94
C ALA A 14 1.00 10.86 -5.40
N CYS A 15 1.12 11.82 -4.48
CA CYS A 15 1.88 13.04 -4.70
C CYS A 15 3.40 12.77 -4.68
N CYS A 16 3.82 11.55 -4.34
CA CYS A 16 5.21 11.11 -4.30
C CYS A 16 5.58 10.21 -5.49
N LYS A 17 6.88 10.13 -5.79
CA LYS A 17 7.40 9.26 -6.87
C LYS A 17 7.12 7.77 -6.62
N SER A 18 7.02 7.33 -5.35
CA SER A 18 6.76 5.95 -4.98
C SER A 18 6.40 5.81 -3.50
N GLN A 19 5.48 4.91 -3.18
CA GLN A 19 5.14 4.53 -1.80
C GLN A 19 6.06 3.45 -1.21
N LYS A 20 7.15 3.05 -1.91
CA LYS A 20 8.03 1.97 -1.45
C LYS A 20 8.62 2.25 -0.06
N LYS A 21 9.03 3.50 0.19
CA LYS A 21 9.61 3.93 1.48
C LYS A 21 8.59 3.82 2.62
N ASP A 22 7.37 4.30 2.40
CA ASP A 22 6.29 4.26 3.40
C ASP A 22 5.92 2.81 3.74
N LYS A 23 5.82 1.93 2.74
CA LYS A 23 5.59 0.49 2.93
C LYS A 23 6.72 -0.16 3.74
N GLN A 24 7.97 0.22 3.47
CA GLN A 24 9.12 -0.29 4.22
C GLN A 24 9.09 0.17 5.68
N MET A 25 8.77 1.46 5.91
CA MET A 25 8.67 2.04 7.25
C MET A 25 7.54 1.39 8.06
N CYS A 26 6.35 1.25 7.48
CA CYS A 26 5.20 0.58 8.10
C CYS A 26 5.57 -0.83 8.57
N ASN A 27 6.20 -1.63 7.70
CA ASN A 27 6.63 -2.98 8.03
C ASN A 27 7.76 -3.03 9.08
N ARG A 28 8.63 -2.02 9.14
CA ARG A 28 9.68 -1.92 10.17
C ARG A 28 9.05 -1.61 11.54
N LEU A 29 8.16 -0.63 11.59
CA LEU A 29 7.44 -0.25 12.80
C LEU A 29 6.58 -1.40 13.32
N PHE A 30 5.90 -2.13 12.43
CA PHE A 30 5.08 -3.28 12.80
C PHE A 30 5.92 -4.33 13.53
N ARG A 31 7.05 -4.74 12.95
CA ARG A 31 7.97 -5.68 13.61
C ARG A 31 8.49 -5.17 14.95
N SER A 32 8.79 -3.87 15.05
CA SER A 32 9.26 -3.25 16.29
C SER A 32 8.19 -3.33 17.39
N LYS A 33 6.96 -2.90 17.09
CA LYS A 33 5.82 -2.95 18.02
C LYS A 33 5.48 -4.38 18.43
N SER A 34 5.45 -5.32 17.48
CA SER A 34 5.19 -6.73 17.79
C SER A 34 6.20 -7.28 18.79
N LYS A 35 7.50 -7.03 18.58
CA LYS A 35 8.55 -7.46 19.54
C LYS A 35 8.38 -6.83 20.91
N GLN A 36 8.05 -5.54 20.96
CA GLN A 36 7.80 -4.84 22.21
C GLN A 36 6.59 -5.42 22.95
N TYR A 37 5.49 -5.69 22.26
CA TYR A 37 4.28 -6.23 22.87
C TYR A 37 4.48 -7.65 23.39
N ILE A 38 5.16 -8.51 22.62
CA ILE A 38 5.56 -9.85 23.07
C ILE A 38 6.40 -9.76 24.36
N ARG A 39 7.35 -8.83 24.44
CA ARG A 39 8.19 -8.64 25.64
C ARG A 39 7.40 -8.19 26.87
N VAL A 40 6.33 -7.42 26.66
CA VAL A 40 5.45 -6.91 27.73
C VAL A 40 4.31 -7.89 28.05
N GLY A 41 4.21 -9.01 27.33
CA GLY A 41 3.11 -9.98 27.48
C GLY A 41 1.77 -9.51 26.92
N LYS A 42 1.78 -8.50 26.04
CA LYS A 42 0.59 -8.02 25.31
C LYS A 42 0.46 -8.70 23.96
N GLU A 43 -0.77 -8.78 23.46
CA GLU A 43 -1.01 -9.30 22.12
C GLU A 43 -0.37 -8.40 21.05
N PRO A 44 0.34 -8.98 20.07
CA PRO A 44 0.94 -8.22 18.98
C PRO A 44 -0.12 -7.61 18.08
N PRO A 45 0.18 -6.49 17.40
CA PRO A 45 -0.77 -5.87 16.49
C PRO A 45 -1.13 -6.84 15.34
N CYS A 46 -2.43 -6.98 15.04
CA CYS A 46 -2.90 -7.90 14.00
C CYS A 46 -2.99 -7.20 12.64
N ARG A 47 -3.25 -5.90 12.63
CA ARG A 47 -3.44 -5.10 11.41
C ARG A 47 -2.37 -4.03 11.28
N LEU A 48 -1.88 -3.83 10.05
CA LEU A 48 -0.93 -2.74 9.73
C LEU A 48 -1.44 -1.35 10.12
N ARG A 49 -2.77 -1.15 10.10
CA ARG A 49 -3.42 0.12 10.46
C ARG A 49 -3.21 0.53 11.92
N GLU A 50 -2.89 -0.42 12.80
CA GLU A 50 -2.57 -0.17 14.22
C GLU A 50 -1.20 0.48 14.41
N VAL A 51 -0.41 0.53 13.33
CA VAL A 51 0.95 1.06 13.31
C VAL A 51 1.06 2.26 12.37
N MET A 52 0.51 2.15 11.16
CA MET A 52 0.36 3.26 10.22
C MET A 52 -0.98 3.15 9.51
N ASN A 53 -1.77 4.23 9.57
CA ASN A 53 -3.05 4.32 8.88
C ASN A 53 -2.89 4.86 7.44
N VAL A 54 -4.01 4.97 6.72
CA VAL A 54 -4.05 5.42 5.32
C VAL A 54 -3.55 6.87 5.16
N TRP A 55 -3.78 7.72 6.16
CA TRP A 55 -3.36 9.13 6.17
C TRP A 55 -1.84 9.32 6.35
N ASN A 56 -1.14 8.29 6.85
CA ASN A 56 0.32 8.35 7.03
C ASN A 56 1.11 8.00 5.76
N PHE A 57 0.44 7.60 4.68
CA PHE A 57 1.09 7.27 3.41
C PHE A 57 1.06 8.48 2.48
N ALA A 58 2.13 8.68 1.70
CA ALA A 58 2.24 9.79 0.76
C ALA A 58 1.38 9.62 -0.52
N GLY A 59 0.46 8.65 -0.54
CA GLY A 59 -0.54 8.58 -1.60
C GLY A 59 -1.88 8.10 -1.08
N ASP A 60 -2.90 8.60 -1.75
CA ASP A 60 -4.31 8.42 -1.49
C ASP A 60 -4.87 7.28 -2.35
N GLY A 61 -6.17 6.98 -2.26
CA GLY A 61 -6.87 5.83 -2.82
C GLY A 61 -6.44 5.27 -4.18
N LYS A 62 -6.90 4.04 -4.44
CA LYS A 62 -6.67 3.38 -5.73
C LYS A 62 -7.63 3.91 -6.79
N VAL A 63 -7.07 4.20 -7.95
CA VAL A 63 -7.82 4.62 -9.14
C VAL A 63 -7.57 3.64 -10.27
N TYR A 64 -8.66 3.36 -10.99
CA TYR A 64 -8.62 2.61 -12.24
C TYR A 64 -8.38 3.59 -13.39
N TRP A 65 -7.42 3.28 -14.23
CA TRP A 65 -7.11 4.07 -15.42
C TRP A 65 -7.86 3.47 -16.61
N GLY A 66 -8.32 4.32 -17.52
CA GLY A 66 -8.75 3.89 -18.85
C GLY A 66 -7.54 3.45 -19.68
N TYR A 67 -7.77 2.61 -20.69
CA TYR A 67 -6.70 2.14 -21.59
C TYR A 67 -6.13 3.24 -22.49
N ASP A 68 -6.84 4.35 -22.61
CA ASP A 68 -6.51 5.57 -23.34
C ASP A 68 -5.49 6.46 -22.61
N TRP A 69 -5.22 6.22 -21.33
CA TRP A 69 -4.26 7.03 -20.58
C TRP A 69 -2.81 6.75 -21.01
N GLN A 70 -2.07 7.81 -21.33
CA GLN A 70 -0.71 7.73 -21.90
C GLN A 70 0.30 6.96 -21.01
N GLY A 71 0.05 6.87 -19.70
CA GLY A 71 0.91 6.14 -18.77
C GLY A 71 0.54 4.67 -18.54
N VAL A 72 -0.50 4.14 -19.21
CA VAL A 72 -1.02 2.78 -18.98
C VAL A 72 0.04 1.71 -19.20
N GLU A 73 0.82 1.82 -20.29
CA GLU A 73 1.85 0.82 -20.59
C GLU A 73 2.84 0.67 -19.45
N LYS A 74 3.31 1.78 -18.88
CA LYS A 74 4.24 1.79 -17.73
C LYS A 74 3.65 1.12 -16.50
N LEU A 75 2.33 1.27 -16.32
CA LEU A 75 1.57 0.72 -15.21
C LEU A 75 1.34 -0.78 -15.34
N MET A 76 1.29 -1.27 -16.58
CA MET A 76 1.08 -2.69 -16.93
C MET A 76 2.37 -3.49 -17.11
N ARG A 77 3.55 -2.87 -16.98
CA ARG A 77 4.84 -3.57 -17.00
C ARG A 77 4.89 -4.60 -15.86
N LYS A 78 5.24 -5.84 -16.20
CA LYS A 78 5.44 -6.94 -15.24
C LYS A 78 6.70 -6.76 -14.42
#